data_AF-A0A947FQM9-F1
#
_entry.id   AF-A0A947FQM9-F1
#
_cell.length_a   1.000
_cell.length_b   1.000
_cell.length_c   1.000
_cell.angle_alpha   90.00
_cell.angle_beta   90.00
_cell.angle_gamma   90.00
#
_symmetry.space_group_name_H-M   'P 1'
#
loop_
_entity.id
_entity.type
_entity.pdbx_description
1 polymer ?
#
loop_
_entity_poly.entity_id
_entity_poly.type
_entity_poly.pdbx_seq_one_letter_code
_entity_poly.pdbx_strand_id
1 'polypeptide(L)'
;WSDSFGNAIASQTVAEWIAAGRTYFHTAETLGRLPGALASWEGGPYAATALDSLSWHPDNDQERIRYAGARRSREKLEADRSVTDAVLMHDVHSKSYAPVENAVWLFIGLGDPEIIPQLIETLDDYGSKIMAEAYLNCGNSELYKAASKWSKRNGYTIHTGHGAHPVGWGAL
;
A
#
# COMPACT_ATOMS: atom_id res chain seq x y z
N TRP A 1 -51.47 -5.16 -37.53
CA TRP A 1 -50.33 -4.52 -38.23
C TRP A 1 -50.59 -3.02 -38.16
N SER A 2 -49.93 -2.21 -37.34
CA SER A 2 -48.57 -2.28 -36.78
C SER A 2 -48.46 -1.33 -35.57
N ASP A 3 -48.52 -1.85 -34.35
CA ASP A 3 -48.14 -1.13 -33.10
C ASP A 3 -46.92 -1.78 -32.41
N SER A 4 -46.29 -2.74 -33.08
CA SER A 4 -45.25 -3.60 -32.48
C SER A 4 -43.83 -3.02 -32.56
N PHE A 5 -43.60 -1.93 -33.31
CA PHE A 5 -42.25 -1.41 -33.56
C PHE A 5 -41.82 -0.27 -32.62
N GLY A 6 -42.76 0.47 -32.01
CA GLY A 6 -42.44 1.58 -31.10
C GLY A 6 -42.07 1.14 -29.67
N ASN A 7 -42.65 0.05 -29.18
CA ASN A 7 -42.44 -0.43 -27.80
C ASN A 7 -41.10 -1.17 -27.59
N ALA A 8 -40.56 -1.79 -28.64
CA ALA A 8 -39.30 -2.55 -28.52
C ALA A 8 -38.09 -1.63 -28.32
N ILE A 9 -38.02 -0.50 -29.05
CA ILE A 9 -36.89 0.45 -29.00
C ILE A 9 -36.85 1.22 -27.66
N ALA A 10 -38.02 1.54 -27.10
CA ALA A 10 -38.12 2.17 -25.78
C ALA A 10 -37.72 1.22 -24.63
N SER A 11 -38.02 -0.08 -24.75
CA SER A 11 -37.64 -1.06 -23.73
C SER A 11 -36.13 -1.38 -23.72
N GLN A 12 -35.49 -1.37 -24.88
CA GLN A 12 -34.07 -1.69 -25.02
C GLN A 12 -33.20 -0.57 -24.46
N THR A 13 -33.57 0.69 -24.72
CA THR A 13 -32.87 1.87 -24.20
C THR A 13 -32.98 2.00 -22.69
N VAL A 14 -34.16 1.83 -22.09
CA VAL A 14 -34.33 1.90 -20.63
C VAL A 14 -33.55 0.78 -19.90
N ALA A 15 -33.51 -0.42 -20.46
CA ALA A 15 -32.69 -1.51 -19.92
C ALA A 15 -31.19 -1.20 -20.00
N GLU A 16 -30.71 -0.57 -21.08
CA GLU A 16 -29.34 -0.10 -21.24
C GLU A 16 -28.99 1.04 -20.28
N TRP A 17 -29.88 2.01 -20.04
CA TRP A 17 -29.66 3.07 -19.04
C TRP A 17 -29.64 2.54 -17.61
N ILE A 18 -30.48 1.54 -17.28
CA ILE A 18 -30.47 0.89 -15.97
C ILE A 18 -29.26 -0.03 -15.82
N ALA A 19 -28.83 -0.72 -16.88
CA ALA A 19 -27.62 -1.53 -16.89
C ALA A 19 -26.39 -0.64 -16.74
N ALA A 20 -26.23 0.38 -17.59
CA ALA A 20 -25.19 1.39 -17.49
C ALA A 20 -25.22 2.06 -16.13
N GLY A 21 -26.38 2.50 -15.63
CA GLY A 21 -26.53 3.06 -14.29
C GLY A 21 -26.04 2.12 -13.20
N ARG A 22 -26.44 0.83 -13.23
CA ARG A 22 -25.94 -0.18 -12.29
C ARG A 22 -24.44 -0.41 -12.41
N THR A 23 -23.90 -0.45 -13.64
CA THR A 23 -22.46 -0.56 -13.88
C THR A 23 -21.73 0.67 -13.33
N TYR A 24 -22.22 1.89 -13.59
CA TYR A 24 -21.67 3.15 -13.11
C TYR A 24 -21.67 3.25 -11.58
N PHE A 25 -22.78 2.89 -10.92
CA PHE A 25 -22.87 2.87 -9.46
C PHE A 25 -21.93 1.83 -8.84
N HIS A 26 -21.82 0.62 -9.42
CA HIS A 26 -20.88 -0.40 -8.95
C HIS A 26 -19.42 0.02 -9.18
N THR A 27 -19.11 0.63 -10.33
CA THR A 27 -17.77 1.16 -10.61
C THR A 27 -17.43 2.32 -9.71
N ALA A 28 -18.36 3.23 -9.38
CA ALA A 28 -18.10 4.36 -8.49
C ALA A 28 -17.84 3.91 -7.04
N GLU A 29 -18.60 2.94 -6.53
CA GLU A 29 -18.36 2.37 -5.20
C GLU A 29 -17.07 1.56 -5.14
N THR A 30 -16.75 0.81 -6.20
CA THR A 30 -15.50 0.05 -6.30
C THR A 30 -14.29 0.98 -6.45
N LEU A 31 -14.39 2.03 -7.27
CA LEU A 31 -13.39 3.10 -7.41
C LEU A 31 -13.15 3.83 -6.10
N GLY A 32 -14.17 4.05 -5.27
CA GLY A 32 -14.01 4.68 -3.96
C GLY A 32 -13.20 3.85 -2.95
N ARG A 33 -13.03 2.54 -3.19
CA ARG A 33 -12.33 1.62 -2.26
C ARG A 33 -10.95 1.20 -2.75
N LEU A 34 -10.71 1.20 -4.07
CA LEU A 34 -9.45 0.76 -4.68
C LEU A 34 -8.23 1.60 -4.25
N PRO A 35 -8.28 2.94 -4.15
CA PRO A 35 -7.15 3.73 -3.67
C PRO A 35 -6.71 3.35 -2.25
N GLY A 36 -7.65 2.96 -1.39
CA GLY A 36 -7.33 2.45 -0.05
C GLY A 36 -6.53 1.14 -0.08
N ALA A 37 -6.76 0.29 -1.09
CA ALA A 37 -6.05 -0.98 -1.25
C ALA A 37 -4.60 -0.81 -1.75
N LEU A 38 -4.23 0.36 -2.31
CA LEU A 38 -2.85 0.66 -2.72
C LEU A 38 -1.86 0.62 -1.55
N ALA A 39 -2.34 0.86 -0.33
CA ALA A 39 -1.53 0.80 0.89
C ALA A 39 -1.33 -0.62 1.41
N SER A 40 -1.83 -1.66 0.74
CA SER A 40 -1.55 -3.05 1.07
C SER A 40 -0.35 -3.54 0.27
N TRP A 41 0.58 -4.22 0.93
CA TRP A 41 1.70 -4.82 0.21
C TRP A 41 1.24 -5.92 -0.74
N GLU A 42 0.45 -6.87 -0.28
CA GLU A 42 -0.03 -7.98 -1.11
C GLU A 42 -1.11 -7.52 -2.09
N GLY A 43 -2.06 -6.70 -1.63
CA GLY A 43 -3.19 -6.23 -2.43
C GLY A 43 -2.86 -5.10 -3.40
N GLY A 44 -1.86 -4.28 -3.08
CA GLY A 44 -1.51 -3.07 -3.81
C GLY A 44 -1.25 -3.30 -5.30
N PRO A 45 -0.42 -4.27 -5.71
CA PRO A 45 -0.17 -4.54 -7.13
C PRO A 45 -1.44 -4.84 -7.94
N TYR A 46 -2.40 -5.58 -7.35
CA TYR A 46 -3.68 -5.88 -7.98
C TYR A 46 -4.56 -4.63 -8.07
N ALA A 47 -4.61 -3.82 -6.99
CA ALA A 47 -5.33 -2.57 -6.99
C ALA A 47 -4.78 -1.60 -8.04
N ALA A 48 -3.45 -1.47 -8.15
CA ALA A 48 -2.82 -0.62 -9.16
C ALA A 48 -3.15 -1.09 -10.58
N THR A 49 -3.15 -2.40 -10.84
CA THR A 49 -3.54 -2.98 -12.14
C THR A 49 -5.01 -2.69 -12.49
N ALA A 50 -5.90 -2.78 -11.50
CA ALA A 50 -7.30 -2.43 -11.68
C ALA A 50 -7.47 -0.93 -11.99
N LEU A 51 -6.75 -0.06 -11.29
CA LEU A 51 -6.77 1.38 -11.51
C LEU A 51 -6.23 1.77 -12.90
N ASP A 52 -5.18 1.10 -13.39
CA ASP A 52 -4.68 1.27 -14.75
C ASP A 52 -5.77 0.99 -15.79
N SER A 53 -6.53 -0.09 -15.59
CA SER A 53 -7.63 -0.51 -16.48
C SER A 53 -8.79 0.49 -16.51
N LEU A 54 -8.90 1.31 -15.47
CA LEU A 54 -9.91 2.35 -15.31
C LEU A 54 -9.40 3.73 -15.75
N SER A 55 -8.17 3.83 -16.26
CA SER A 55 -7.51 5.10 -16.57
C SER A 55 -7.52 6.08 -15.38
N TRP A 56 -7.45 5.53 -14.16
CA TRP A 56 -7.43 6.31 -12.95
C TRP A 56 -6.08 7.00 -12.78
N HIS A 57 -6.10 8.20 -12.20
CA HIS A 57 -4.91 8.98 -11.87
C HIS A 57 -4.99 9.41 -10.40
N PRO A 58 -3.85 9.46 -9.70
CA PRO A 58 -3.83 9.91 -8.30
C PRO A 58 -4.21 11.39 -8.20
N ASP A 59 -5.08 11.72 -7.24
CA ASP A 59 -5.58 13.08 -7.04
C ASP A 59 -4.69 13.89 -6.08
N ASN A 60 -3.82 13.21 -5.32
CA ASN A 60 -2.94 13.82 -4.32
C ASN A 60 -1.64 13.02 -4.13
N ASP A 61 -0.71 13.58 -3.36
CA ASP A 61 0.59 12.96 -3.10
C ASP A 61 0.50 11.61 -2.38
N GLN A 62 -0.45 11.45 -1.44
CA GLN A 62 -0.62 10.19 -0.72
C GLN A 62 -0.99 9.06 -1.68
N GLU A 63 -1.94 9.30 -2.57
CA GLU A 63 -2.33 8.35 -3.61
C GLU A 63 -1.22 8.10 -4.62
N ARG A 64 -0.48 9.15 -5.03
CA ARG A 64 0.64 9.05 -5.95
C ARG A 64 1.75 8.15 -5.39
N ILE A 65 2.15 8.38 -4.15
CA ILE A 65 3.19 7.58 -3.48
C ILE A 65 2.71 6.17 -3.20
N ARG A 66 1.47 5.97 -2.72
CA ARG A 66 0.92 4.62 -2.52
C ARG A 66 0.78 3.85 -3.82
N TYR A 67 0.40 4.51 -4.92
CA TYR A 67 0.36 3.90 -6.23
C TYR A 67 1.77 3.52 -6.72
N ALA A 68 2.76 4.41 -6.58
CA ALA A 68 4.16 4.09 -6.90
C ALA A 68 4.70 2.92 -6.05
N GLY A 69 4.37 2.92 -4.76
CA GLY A 69 4.64 1.85 -3.81
C GLY A 69 4.02 0.53 -4.25
N ALA A 70 2.72 0.52 -4.55
CA ALA A 70 1.97 -0.64 -5.06
C ALA A 70 2.57 -1.22 -6.35
N ARG A 71 3.13 -0.37 -7.21
CA ARG A 71 3.85 -0.79 -8.43
C ARG A 71 5.31 -1.19 -8.19
N ARG A 72 5.80 -1.07 -6.95
CA ARG A 72 7.21 -1.27 -6.57
C ARG A 72 8.16 -0.47 -7.47
N SER A 73 7.74 0.74 -7.84
CA SER A 73 8.50 1.60 -8.74
C SER A 73 9.48 2.45 -7.94
N ARG A 74 10.69 1.92 -7.71
CA ARG A 74 11.79 2.64 -7.05
C ARG A 74 12.00 4.02 -7.65
N GLU A 75 12.12 4.10 -8.98
CA GLU A 75 12.31 5.36 -9.71
C GLU A 75 11.30 6.44 -9.31
N LYS A 76 10.00 6.10 -9.26
CA LYS A 76 8.94 7.05 -8.90
C LYS A 76 8.96 7.43 -7.43
N LEU A 77 9.37 6.53 -6.54
CA LEU A 77 9.49 6.79 -5.11
C LEU A 77 10.71 7.68 -4.80
N GLU A 78 11.81 7.51 -5.55
CA GLU A 78 13.03 8.30 -5.40
C GLU A 78 12.94 9.67 -6.07
N ALA A 79 12.11 9.82 -7.11
CA ALA A 79 11.94 11.09 -7.84
C ALA A 79 11.49 12.26 -6.95
N ASP A 80 10.75 11.98 -5.88
CA ASP A 80 10.31 12.98 -4.90
C ASP A 80 10.46 12.42 -3.48
N ARG A 81 11.71 12.25 -3.08
CA ARG A 81 12.02 11.48 -1.88
C ARG A 81 11.44 12.10 -0.60
N SER A 82 11.46 13.43 -0.50
CA SER A 82 10.91 14.12 0.67
C SER A 82 9.41 13.86 0.84
N VAL A 83 8.64 13.87 -0.26
CA VAL A 83 7.20 13.57 -0.21
C VAL A 83 6.96 12.09 0.05
N THR A 84 7.76 11.20 -0.54
CA THR A 84 7.72 9.75 -0.25
C THR A 84 7.89 9.50 1.24
N ASP A 85 8.94 10.04 1.86
CA ASP A 85 9.23 9.82 3.28
C ASP A 85 8.10 10.38 4.15
N ALA A 86 7.55 11.55 3.83
CA ALA A 86 6.43 12.14 4.56
C ALA A 86 5.16 11.26 4.51
N VAL A 87 4.78 10.77 3.31
CA VAL A 87 3.61 9.91 3.14
C VAL A 87 3.80 8.57 3.84
N LEU A 88 4.96 7.94 3.69
CA LEU A 88 5.21 6.64 4.29
C LEU A 88 5.29 6.75 5.83
N MET A 89 5.90 7.80 6.40
CA MET A 89 5.88 8.03 7.84
C MET A 89 4.47 8.28 8.38
N HIS A 90 3.64 9.00 7.64
CA HIS A 90 2.22 9.14 7.98
C HIS A 90 1.53 7.75 8.04
N ASP A 91 1.81 6.87 7.07
CA ASP A 91 1.23 5.53 7.03
C ASP A 91 1.72 4.64 8.19
N VAL A 92 3.00 4.74 8.57
CA VAL A 92 3.56 4.07 9.76
C VAL A 92 2.86 4.51 11.05
N HIS A 93 2.40 5.76 11.14
CA HIS A 93 1.70 6.27 12.32
C HIS A 93 0.18 6.06 12.30
N SER A 94 -0.39 5.57 11.19
CA SER A 94 -1.84 5.45 10.99
C SER A 94 -2.55 4.42 11.88
N LYS A 95 -1.81 3.59 12.62
CA LYS A 95 -2.30 2.44 13.42
C LYS A 95 -3.13 1.43 12.63
N SER A 96 -3.14 1.53 11.30
CA SER A 96 -3.83 0.64 10.39
C SER A 96 -2.86 -0.39 9.87
N TYR A 97 -3.16 -1.67 10.10
CA TYR A 97 -2.23 -2.79 9.85
C TYR A 97 -1.57 -2.75 8.46
N ALA A 98 -2.38 -2.75 7.39
CA ALA A 98 -1.86 -2.85 6.03
C ALA A 98 -1.00 -1.64 5.61
N PRO A 99 -1.44 -0.37 5.82
CA PRO A 99 -0.59 0.79 5.55
C PRO A 99 0.74 0.78 6.31
N VAL A 100 0.72 0.42 7.60
CA VAL A 100 1.94 0.38 8.44
C VAL A 100 2.92 -0.64 7.86
N GLU A 101 2.45 -1.85 7.60
CA GLU A 101 3.27 -2.94 7.10
C GLU A 101 3.86 -2.60 5.73
N ASN A 102 3.03 -2.12 4.80
CA ASN A 102 3.49 -1.70 3.48
C ASN A 102 4.52 -0.56 3.56
N ALA A 103 4.30 0.45 4.39
CA ALA A 103 5.23 1.56 4.53
C ALA A 103 6.58 1.13 5.11
N VAL A 104 6.58 0.29 6.16
CA VAL A 104 7.80 -0.29 6.73
C VAL A 104 8.59 -1.06 5.68
N TRP A 105 7.91 -1.89 4.89
CA TRP A 105 8.56 -2.68 3.84
C TRP A 105 9.09 -1.81 2.70
N LEU A 106 8.36 -0.76 2.30
CA LEU A 106 8.87 0.20 1.32
C LEU A 106 10.12 0.92 1.81
N PHE A 107 10.18 1.38 3.06
CA PHE A 107 11.39 1.99 3.62
C PHE A 107 12.58 1.02 3.63
N ILE A 108 12.36 -0.22 4.07
CA ILE A 108 13.39 -1.27 4.03
C ILE A 108 13.88 -1.50 2.60
N GLY A 109 12.94 -1.66 1.67
CA GLY A 109 13.27 -1.92 0.27
C GLY A 109 14.01 -0.76 -0.39
N LEU A 110 13.65 0.49 -0.09
CA LEU A 110 14.37 1.66 -0.60
C LEU A 110 15.82 1.67 -0.09
N GLY A 111 16.04 1.28 1.17
CA GLY A 111 17.37 1.01 1.71
C GLY A 111 18.23 2.24 1.92
N ASP A 112 17.61 3.38 2.22
CA ASP A 112 18.32 4.62 2.47
C ASP A 112 18.89 4.68 3.90
N PRO A 113 20.22 4.84 4.07
CA PRO A 113 20.80 5.02 5.39
C PRO A 113 20.25 6.24 6.16
N GLU A 114 19.82 7.30 5.48
CA GLU A 114 19.39 8.55 6.13
C GLU A 114 18.08 8.39 6.93
N ILE A 115 17.25 7.38 6.62
CA ILE A 115 15.98 7.13 7.34
C ILE A 115 16.17 6.21 8.56
N ILE A 116 17.32 5.55 8.71
CA ILE A 116 17.56 4.58 9.78
C ILE A 116 17.28 5.18 11.18
N PRO A 117 17.76 6.38 11.54
CA PRO A 117 17.46 6.97 12.85
C PRO A 117 15.96 7.10 13.12
N GLN A 118 15.18 7.56 12.15
CA GLN A 118 13.74 7.76 12.24
C GLN A 118 12.99 6.43 12.33
N LEU A 119 13.44 5.40 11.60
CA LEU A 119 12.91 4.03 11.72
C LEU A 119 13.14 3.46 13.12
N ILE A 120 14.31 3.69 13.72
CA ILE A 120 14.63 3.26 15.08
C ILE A 120 13.76 4.00 16.10
N GLU A 121 13.64 5.32 15.99
CA GLU A 121 12.77 6.15 16.85
C GLU A 121 11.32 5.67 16.78
N THR A 122 10.83 5.42 15.56
CA THR A 122 9.46 4.93 15.34
C THR A 122 9.22 3.58 15.99
N LEU A 123 10.20 2.67 15.93
CA LEU A 123 10.11 1.39 16.63
C LEU A 123 10.10 1.60 18.15
N ASP A 124 10.92 2.49 18.69
CA ASP A 124 10.96 2.76 20.13
C ASP A 124 9.63 3.36 20.65
N ASP A 125 8.99 4.25 19.88
CA ASP A 125 7.74 4.93 20.29
C ASP A 125 6.47 4.12 20.00
N TYR A 126 6.40 3.50 18.82
CA TYR A 126 5.18 2.90 18.27
C TYR A 126 5.36 1.45 17.82
N GLY A 127 6.47 0.82 18.22
CA GLY A 127 6.86 -0.49 17.73
C GLY A 127 5.77 -1.56 17.85
N SER A 128 5.74 -2.43 16.85
CA SER A 128 4.91 -3.63 16.83
C SER A 128 5.77 -4.85 16.57
N LYS A 129 5.22 -6.04 16.86
CA LYS A 129 5.91 -7.31 16.55
C LYS A 129 6.33 -7.40 15.07
N ILE A 130 5.47 -6.95 14.16
CA ILE A 130 5.71 -6.99 12.71
C ILE A 130 6.84 -6.06 12.30
N MET A 131 6.87 -4.85 12.85
CA MET A 131 7.95 -3.90 12.58
C MET A 131 9.29 -4.44 13.09
N ALA A 132 9.31 -5.00 14.30
CA ALA A 132 10.50 -5.62 14.87
C ALA A 132 10.97 -6.82 14.04
N GLU A 133 10.05 -7.69 13.60
CA GLU A 133 10.37 -8.84 12.75
C GLU A 133 10.93 -8.42 11.38
N ALA A 134 10.33 -7.41 10.74
CA ALA A 134 10.84 -6.86 9.49
C ALA A 134 12.28 -6.34 9.65
N TYR A 135 12.56 -5.60 10.73
CA TYR A 135 13.91 -5.06 11.01
C TYR A 135 14.92 -6.15 11.34
N LEU A 136 14.53 -7.20 12.07
CA LEU A 136 15.37 -8.35 12.36
C LEU A 136 15.77 -9.12 11.08
N ASN A 137 14.88 -9.17 10.09
CA ASN A 137 15.06 -10.01 8.91
C ASN A 137 15.53 -9.24 7.66
N CYS A 138 15.59 -7.91 7.68
CA CYS A 138 15.88 -7.11 6.48
C CYS A 138 17.34 -7.11 6.01
N GLY A 139 18.29 -7.61 6.81
CA GLY A 139 19.72 -7.61 6.46
C GLY A 139 20.49 -6.32 6.78
N ASN A 140 19.85 -5.30 7.36
CA ASN A 140 20.54 -4.12 7.89
C ASN A 140 20.94 -4.33 9.36
N SER A 141 22.23 -4.13 9.68
CA SER A 141 22.76 -4.43 11.02
C SER A 141 22.30 -3.48 12.13
N GLU A 142 21.97 -2.24 11.80
CA GLU A 142 21.50 -1.24 12.78
C GLU A 142 20.04 -1.49 13.14
N LEU A 143 19.20 -1.72 12.14
CA LEU A 143 17.81 -2.10 12.34
C LEU A 143 17.69 -3.42 13.10
N TYR A 144 18.55 -4.41 12.79
CA TYR A 144 18.63 -5.66 13.55
C TYR A 144 18.90 -5.43 15.04
N LYS A 145 19.88 -4.57 15.37
CA LYS A 145 20.25 -4.26 16.76
C LYS A 145 19.12 -3.55 17.48
N ALA A 146 18.50 -2.57 16.83
CA ALA A 146 17.36 -1.83 17.39
C ALA A 146 16.18 -2.76 17.68
N ALA A 147 15.79 -3.60 16.70
CA ALA A 147 14.70 -4.55 16.88
C ALA A 147 15.00 -5.65 17.90
N SER A 148 16.25 -6.09 17.98
CA SER A 148 16.69 -7.01 19.03
C SER A 148 16.55 -6.41 20.43
N LYS A 149 16.95 -5.15 20.60
CA LYS A 149 16.81 -4.43 21.87
C LYS A 149 15.34 -4.22 22.21
N TRP A 150 14.54 -3.73 21.26
CA TRP A 150 13.11 -3.50 21.43
C TRP A 150 12.38 -4.79 21.82
N SER A 151 12.63 -5.89 21.13
CA SER A 151 12.00 -7.18 21.39
C SER A 151 12.28 -7.68 22.81
N LYS A 152 13.54 -7.60 23.26
CA LYS A 152 13.93 -7.98 24.63
C LYS A 152 13.24 -7.15 25.70
N ARG A 153 13.19 -5.82 25.52
CA ARG A 153 12.51 -4.91 26.46
C ARG A 153 11.01 -5.21 26.58
N ASN A 154 10.39 -5.68 25.50
CA ASN A 154 8.97 -6.00 25.44
C ASN A 154 8.67 -7.48 25.77
N GLY A 155 9.66 -8.25 26.27
CA GLY A 155 9.45 -9.64 26.71
C GLY A 155 9.34 -10.66 25.57
N TYR A 156 9.71 -10.30 24.34
CA TYR A 156 9.73 -11.23 23.22
C TYR A 156 11.05 -12.01 23.17
N THR A 157 10.94 -13.32 22.90
CA THR A 157 12.08 -14.18 22.61
C THR A 157 12.31 -14.24 21.10
N ILE A 158 13.55 -14.00 20.69
CA ILE A 158 13.95 -14.10 19.27
C ILE A 158 14.46 -15.52 19.03
N HIS A 159 13.88 -16.19 18.05
CA HIS A 159 14.36 -17.47 17.55
C HIS A 159 14.96 -17.28 16.16
N THR A 160 16.10 -17.90 15.90
CA THR A 160 16.72 -17.92 14.58
C THR A 160 16.16 -19.07 13.76
N GLY A 161 15.70 -18.79 12.54
CA GLY A 161 15.16 -19.77 11.62
C GLY A 161 15.09 -19.19 10.21
N HIS A 162 14.31 -19.82 9.32
CA HIS A 162 13.96 -19.18 8.05
C HIS A 162 12.99 -18.03 8.37
N GLY A 163 13.52 -16.82 8.45
CA GLY A 163 12.74 -15.62 8.72
C GLY A 163 11.91 -15.23 7.50
N ALA A 164 10.61 -15.00 7.70
CA ALA A 164 9.77 -14.40 6.68
C ALA A 164 10.07 -12.89 6.65
N HIS A 165 10.47 -12.38 5.49
CA HIS A 165 10.49 -10.95 5.20
C HIS A 165 10.13 -10.79 3.73
N PRO A 166 9.24 -9.86 3.39
CA PRO A 166 8.84 -9.69 1.99
C PRO A 166 9.86 -8.90 1.17
N VAL A 167 10.79 -8.20 1.82
CA VAL A 167 11.80 -7.38 1.16
C VAL A 167 13.04 -7.21 2.03
N GLY A 168 14.21 -7.27 1.39
CA GLY A 168 15.50 -7.01 2.02
C GLY A 168 15.90 -5.54 1.93
N TRP A 169 16.89 -5.14 2.72
CA TRP A 169 17.43 -3.78 2.71
C TRP A 169 17.95 -3.41 1.32
N GLY A 170 17.40 -2.34 0.73
CA GLY A 170 17.79 -1.88 -0.61
C GLY A 170 17.32 -2.76 -1.76
N ALA A 171 16.40 -3.71 -1.52
CA ALA A 171 15.96 -4.71 -2.49
C ALA A 171 14.58 -4.41 -3.12
N LEU A 172 14.13 -3.15 -3.12
CA LEU A 172 12.95 -2.70 -3.87
C LEU A 172 13.22 -2.60 -5.38
#